data_AF-A0A959LJN3-F1
#
_entry.id   AF-A0A959LJN3-F1
#
_cell.length_a   1.000
_cell.length_b   1.000
_cell.length_c   1.000
_cell.angle_alpha   90.00
_cell.angle_beta   90.00
_cell.angle_gamma   90.00
#
_symmetry.space_group_name_H-M   'P 1'
#
loop_
_entity.id
_entity.type
_entity.pdbx_description
1 polymer ?
#
loop_
_entity_poly.entity_id
_entity_poly.type
_entity_poly.pdbx_seq_one_letter_code
_entity_poly.pdbx_strand_id
1 'polypeptide(L)'
;MKFWKHSLLAGSIFLGIASTVTYTSCIHDSCKTLMCRNGGTCDGELCLCPDGWQGTQCEIASGDKFIGTYDGQTKVNSDPVRIDSAKVYYISGEDTPTTIETIIYSRKPEKLSGKAVLDHMYINNAPGKTITYKYLGEGKIEILIDEMVDGNRVITNISGTKR
;
A
#
# COMPACT_ATOMS: atom_id res chain seq x y z
N MET A 1 55.68 -20.52 44.96
CA MET A 1 54.31 -20.02 45.23
C MET A 1 53.93 -18.73 44.45
N LYS A 2 54.63 -18.34 43.37
CA LYS A 2 54.33 -17.12 42.58
C LYS A 2 53.40 -17.35 41.38
N PHE A 3 53.30 -18.57 40.88
CA PHE A 3 52.56 -18.92 39.67
C PHE A 3 51.03 -18.73 39.81
N TRP A 4 50.49 -18.94 41.01
CA TRP A 4 49.04 -18.85 41.26
C TRP A 4 48.50 -17.41 41.17
N LYS A 5 49.33 -16.40 41.49
CA LYS A 5 48.94 -14.98 41.38
C LYS A 5 48.75 -14.54 39.92
N HIS A 6 49.59 -15.04 39.02
CA HIS A 6 49.45 -14.75 37.58
C HIS A 6 48.26 -15.49 36.96
N SER A 7 47.97 -16.70 37.44
CA SER A 7 46.82 -17.49 36.99
C SER A 7 45.49 -16.85 37.42
N LEU A 8 45.39 -16.30 38.64
CA LEU A 8 44.22 -15.56 39.13
C LEU A 8 43.99 -14.22 38.38
N LEU A 9 45.07 -13.50 38.07
CA LEU A 9 44.97 -12.27 37.27
C LEU A 9 44.48 -12.56 35.85
N ALA A 10 45.02 -13.59 35.20
CA ALA A 10 44.62 -13.99 33.85
C ALA A 10 43.15 -14.42 33.79
N GLY A 11 42.68 -15.19 34.78
CA GLY A 11 41.27 -15.62 34.86
C GLY A 11 40.29 -14.45 35.03
N SER A 12 40.66 -13.44 35.83
CA SER A 12 39.82 -12.26 36.05
C SER A 12 39.70 -11.38 34.79
N ILE A 13 40.79 -11.24 34.03
CA ILE A 13 40.80 -10.51 32.76
C ILE A 13 39.90 -11.22 31.73
N PHE A 14 39.98 -12.55 31.65
CA PHE A 14 39.13 -13.34 30.75
C PHE A 14 37.64 -13.18 31.08
N LEU A 15 37.27 -13.21 32.36
CA LEU A 15 35.89 -12.97 32.81
C LEU A 15 35.41 -11.55 32.49
N GLY A 16 36.28 -10.54 32.65
CA GLY A 16 35.97 -9.16 32.28
C GLY A 16 35.68 -9.00 30.80
N ILE A 17 36.52 -9.56 29.93
CA ILE A 17 36.34 -9.52 28.47
C ILE A 17 35.12 -10.33 28.03
N ALA A 18 34.89 -11.51 28.61
CA ALA A 18 33.71 -12.32 28.30
C ALA A 18 32.40 -11.60 28.70
N SER A 19 32.41 -10.86 29.81
CA SER A 19 31.25 -10.10 30.28
C SER A 19 30.96 -8.89 29.38
N THR A 20 31.99 -8.18 28.90
CA THR A 20 31.78 -7.05 27.98
C THR A 20 31.29 -7.52 26.61
N VAL A 21 31.85 -8.61 26.07
CA VAL A 21 31.43 -9.18 24.76
C VAL A 21 29.98 -9.66 24.81
N THR A 22 29.58 -10.36 25.88
CA THR A 22 28.20 -10.85 26.02
C THR A 22 27.20 -9.72 26.23
N TYR A 23 27.56 -8.65 26.96
CA TYR A 23 26.72 -7.46 27.11
C TYR A 23 26.49 -6.74 25.78
N THR A 24 27.54 -6.58 24.96
CA THR A 24 27.40 -5.98 23.63
C THR A 24 26.65 -6.86 22.63
N SER A 25 26.50 -8.16 22.93
CA SER A 25 25.75 -9.11 22.10
C SER A 25 24.24 -9.09 22.36
N CYS A 26 23.75 -8.32 23.33
CA CYS A 26 22.32 -8.02 23.48
C CYS A 26 21.85 -7.06 22.38
N ILE A 27 21.83 -7.54 21.13
CA ILE A 27 21.14 -6.88 20.04
C ILE A 27 19.64 -7.05 20.31
N HIS A 28 18.96 -5.93 20.57
CA HIS A 28 17.51 -5.90 20.70
C HIS A 28 16.90 -6.21 19.33
N ASP A 29 16.34 -7.41 19.18
CA ASP A 29 15.61 -7.79 17.98
C ASP A 29 14.20 -7.21 18.05
N SER A 30 14.04 -6.00 17.52
CA SER A 30 12.77 -5.28 17.45
C SER A 30 11.69 -6.06 16.70
N CYS A 31 12.06 -6.98 15.80
CA CYS A 31 11.14 -7.88 15.11
C CYS A 31 10.50 -8.93 16.01
N LYS A 32 11.04 -9.20 17.20
CA LYS A 32 10.37 -10.08 18.18
C LYS A 32 9.15 -9.43 18.82
N THR A 33 9.14 -8.09 18.89
CA THR A 33 8.05 -7.32 19.50
C THR A 33 7.14 -6.66 18.46
N LEU A 34 7.66 -6.34 17.27
CA LEU A 34 6.90 -5.74 16.19
C LEU A 34 6.10 -6.81 15.43
N MET A 35 4.78 -6.74 15.48
CA MET A 35 3.90 -7.68 14.78
C MET A 35 3.47 -7.14 13.42
N CYS A 36 4.16 -7.55 12.35
CA CYS A 36 3.72 -7.25 10.99
C CYS A 36 2.53 -8.15 10.59
N ARG A 37 1.43 -7.54 10.15
CA ARG A 37 0.20 -8.24 9.76
C ARG A 37 0.15 -8.47 8.25
N ASN A 38 -0.84 -9.25 7.81
CA ASN A 38 -1.22 -9.41 6.40
C ASN A 38 -0.06 -9.79 5.46
N GLY A 39 0.89 -10.60 5.94
CA GLY A 39 2.04 -11.03 5.17
C GLY A 39 3.19 -10.01 5.09
N GLY A 40 3.18 -8.97 5.94
CA GLY A 40 4.30 -8.05 6.08
C GLY A 40 5.56 -8.71 6.63
N THR A 41 6.71 -8.29 6.13
CA THR A 41 8.03 -8.76 6.58
C THR A 41 8.63 -7.73 7.52
N CYS A 42 9.15 -8.17 8.67
CA CYS A 42 9.87 -7.26 9.55
C CYS A 42 11.31 -7.05 9.06
N ASP A 43 11.72 -5.79 8.99
CA ASP A 43 13.08 -5.36 8.68
C ASP A 43 13.54 -4.38 9.78
N GLY A 44 14.16 -4.93 10.84
CA GLY A 44 14.54 -4.19 12.03
C GLY A 44 13.33 -3.61 12.77
N GLU A 45 13.18 -2.29 12.78
CA GLU A 45 12.10 -1.58 13.49
C GLU A 45 10.89 -1.26 12.59
N LEU A 46 10.87 -1.72 11.34
CA LEU A 46 9.84 -1.40 10.36
C LEU A 46 9.20 -2.66 9.77
N CYS A 47 7.89 -2.59 9.49
CA CYS A 47 7.20 -3.58 8.67
C CYS A 47 7.23 -3.18 7.19
N LEU A 48 7.76 -4.06 6.35
CA LEU A 48 7.66 -4.00 4.90
C LEU A 48 6.32 -4.61 4.47
N CYS A 49 5.38 -3.75 4.12
CA CYS A 49 4.03 -4.18 3.76
C CYS A 49 3.94 -4.67 2.31
N PRO A 50 3.25 -5.79 2.05
CA PRO A 50 2.93 -6.20 0.70
C PRO A 50 1.94 -5.22 0.07
N ASP A 51 1.92 -5.20 -1.26
CA ASP A 51 0.93 -4.42 -2.02
C ASP A 51 -0.50 -4.66 -1.52
N GLY A 52 -1.28 -3.58 -1.42
CA GLY A 52 -2.63 -3.62 -0.87
C GLY A 52 -2.71 -3.30 0.62
N TRP A 53 -1.58 -3.28 1.33
CA TRP A 53 -1.51 -2.99 2.77
C TRP A 53 -0.55 -1.85 3.08
N GLN A 54 -0.87 -1.13 4.15
CA GLN A 54 -0.09 -0.01 4.68
C GLN A 54 -0.33 0.12 6.19
N GLY A 55 0.30 1.09 6.82
CA GLY A 55 0.31 1.23 8.28
C GLY A 55 1.62 0.73 8.87
N THR A 56 1.84 1.01 10.15
CA THR A 56 3.10 0.66 10.83
C THR A 56 3.27 -0.85 11.01
N GLN A 57 2.15 -1.58 10.99
CA GLN A 57 2.06 -3.02 11.12
C GLN A 57 1.32 -3.66 9.94
N CYS A 58 1.19 -2.95 8.81
CA CYS A 58 0.46 -3.43 7.62
C CYS A 58 -1.02 -3.76 7.90
N GLU A 59 -1.62 -3.06 8.85
CA GLU A 59 -2.98 -3.27 9.35
C GLU A 59 -4.05 -2.54 8.53
N ILE A 60 -3.66 -1.56 7.72
CA ILE A 60 -4.57 -0.70 6.96
C ILE A 60 -4.60 -1.18 5.50
N ALA A 61 -5.79 -1.47 5.00
CA ALA A 61 -6.00 -1.77 3.59
C ALA A 61 -5.82 -0.49 2.76
N SER A 62 -4.95 -0.54 1.74
CA SER A 62 -4.76 0.58 0.80
C SER A 62 -6.05 0.92 0.05
N GLY A 63 -6.91 -0.09 -0.17
CA GLY A 63 -8.19 0.08 -0.85
C GLY A 63 -9.21 0.95 -0.10
N ASP A 64 -9.14 1.00 1.25
CA ASP A 64 -10.13 1.70 2.08
C ASP A 64 -10.28 3.18 1.72
N LYS A 65 -9.18 3.81 1.29
CA LYS A 65 -9.16 5.23 0.88
C LYS A 65 -10.08 5.53 -0.30
N PHE A 66 -10.25 4.54 -1.19
CA PHE A 66 -10.99 4.69 -2.43
C PHE A 66 -12.47 4.34 -2.27
N ILE A 67 -12.86 3.55 -1.28
CA ILE A 67 -14.25 3.10 -1.11
C ILE A 67 -15.16 4.29 -0.84
N GLY A 68 -16.22 4.46 -1.63
CA GLY A 68 -17.14 5.58 -1.49
C GLY A 68 -18.03 5.82 -2.69
N THR A 69 -18.96 6.76 -2.53
CA THR A 69 -19.70 7.37 -3.64
C THR A 69 -19.16 8.77 -3.83
N TYR A 70 -18.92 9.15 -5.08
CA TYR A 70 -18.25 10.38 -5.47
C TYR A 70 -19.15 11.18 -6.39
N ASP A 71 -19.34 12.45 -6.05
CA ASP A 71 -19.96 13.44 -6.92
C ASP A 71 -18.84 14.22 -7.61
N GLY A 72 -18.92 14.33 -8.92
CA GLY A 72 -17.78 14.73 -9.71
C GLY A 72 -18.10 15.20 -11.12
N GLN A 73 -17.06 15.16 -11.94
CA GLN A 73 -17.11 15.62 -13.31
C GLN A 73 -16.14 14.84 -14.19
N THR A 74 -16.48 14.73 -15.46
CA THR A 74 -15.76 13.97 -16.47
C THR A 74 -15.38 14.89 -17.63
N LYS A 75 -14.12 14.81 -18.04
CA LYS A 75 -13.56 15.49 -19.21
C LYS A 75 -13.01 14.43 -20.17
N VAL A 76 -13.55 14.39 -21.39
CA VAL A 76 -13.10 13.49 -22.44
C VAL A 76 -12.30 14.30 -23.45
N ASN A 77 -11.00 14.05 -23.59
CA ASN A 77 -10.12 14.79 -24.48
C ASN A 77 -10.30 16.33 -24.32
N SER A 78 -10.74 16.99 -25.39
CA SER A 78 -11.00 18.44 -25.46
C SER A 78 -12.48 18.80 -25.31
N ASP A 79 -13.35 17.82 -25.04
CA ASP A 79 -14.78 18.03 -24.88
C ASP A 79 -15.09 18.84 -23.60
N PRO A 80 -16.24 19.54 -23.57
CA PRO A 80 -16.67 20.23 -22.38
C PRO A 80 -16.86 19.25 -21.22
N VAL A 81 -16.55 19.75 -20.02
CA VAL A 81 -16.72 18.99 -18.78
C VAL A 81 -18.20 18.68 -18.57
N ARG A 82 -18.49 17.44 -18.15
CA ARG A 82 -19.84 16.96 -17.81
C ARG A 82 -19.90 16.54 -16.36
N ILE A 83 -21.02 16.78 -15.70
CA ILE A 83 -21.25 16.28 -14.33
C ILE A 83 -21.34 14.76 -14.40
N ASP A 84 -20.67 14.09 -13.46
CA ASP A 84 -20.63 12.64 -13.38
C ASP A 84 -20.62 12.17 -11.92
N SER A 85 -20.89 10.89 -11.71
CA SER A 85 -20.76 10.24 -10.42
C SER A 85 -19.99 8.95 -10.57
N ALA A 86 -19.22 8.60 -9.55
CA ALA A 86 -18.53 7.32 -9.47
C ALA A 86 -18.86 6.63 -8.14
N LYS A 87 -19.05 5.32 -8.18
CA LYS A 87 -19.17 4.50 -6.97
C LYS A 87 -18.08 3.46 -6.95
N VAL A 88 -17.36 3.39 -5.84
CA VAL A 88 -16.19 2.55 -5.65
C VAL A 88 -16.45 1.64 -4.44
N TYR A 89 -16.37 0.33 -4.62
CA TYR A 89 -16.69 -0.65 -3.58
C TYR A 89 -15.84 -1.93 -3.68
N TYR A 90 -15.73 -2.68 -2.59
CA TYR A 90 -15.04 -3.97 -2.58
C TYR A 90 -15.82 -5.03 -3.35
N ILE A 91 -15.11 -5.87 -4.11
CA ILE A 91 -15.72 -7.05 -4.72
C ILE A 91 -16.07 -8.07 -3.64
N SER A 92 -17.33 -8.50 -3.60
CA SER A 92 -17.76 -9.54 -2.66
C SER A 92 -17.18 -10.90 -3.05
N GLY A 93 -16.42 -11.52 -2.15
CA GLY A 93 -15.89 -12.88 -2.34
C GLY A 93 -14.41 -12.98 -2.73
N GLU A 94 -13.67 -11.87 -2.76
CA GLU A 94 -12.21 -11.87 -2.83
C GLU A 94 -11.61 -11.63 -1.43
N ASP A 95 -10.67 -12.48 -1.02
CA ASP A 95 -10.00 -12.44 0.29
C ASP A 95 -8.94 -11.32 0.41
N THR A 96 -8.92 -10.34 -0.49
CA THR A 96 -7.90 -9.30 -0.51
C THR A 96 -8.50 -7.90 -0.62
N PRO A 97 -7.94 -6.89 0.10
CA PRO A 97 -8.34 -5.48 -0.03
C PRO A 97 -7.90 -4.84 -1.36
N THR A 98 -7.61 -5.68 -2.36
CA THR A 98 -6.91 -5.32 -3.59
C THR A 98 -7.81 -5.38 -4.81
N THR A 99 -9.11 -5.63 -4.66
CA THR A 99 -9.98 -5.65 -5.82
C THR A 99 -11.21 -4.81 -5.55
N ILE A 100 -11.19 -3.63 -6.15
CA ILE A 100 -12.21 -2.61 -6.05
C ILE A 100 -12.94 -2.55 -7.38
N GLU A 101 -14.26 -2.46 -7.33
CA GLU A 101 -15.12 -2.24 -8.48
C GLU A 101 -15.56 -0.78 -8.54
N THR A 102 -15.48 -0.16 -9.73
CA THR A 102 -15.92 1.22 -9.95
C THR A 102 -17.03 1.27 -11.00
N ILE A 103 -18.14 1.90 -10.65
CA ILE A 103 -19.23 2.23 -11.57
C ILE A 103 -19.16 3.72 -11.88
N ILE A 104 -18.99 4.07 -13.15
CA ILE A 104 -19.05 5.45 -13.66
C ILE A 104 -20.38 5.61 -14.38
N TYR A 105 -21.25 6.50 -13.91
CA TYR A 105 -22.64 6.55 -14.37
C TYR A 105 -22.82 7.19 -15.74
N SER A 106 -21.96 8.14 -16.13
CA SER A 106 -22.03 8.76 -17.47
C SER A 106 -21.44 7.89 -18.58
N ARG A 107 -20.78 6.78 -18.23
CA ARG A 107 -20.34 5.75 -19.17
C ARG A 107 -21.20 4.51 -18.99
N LYS A 108 -21.24 3.61 -19.99
CA LYS A 108 -21.84 2.29 -19.80
C LYS A 108 -21.16 1.67 -18.57
N PRO A 109 -21.90 1.26 -17.53
CA PRO A 109 -21.30 0.83 -16.27
C PRO A 109 -20.46 -0.41 -16.53
N GLU A 110 -19.16 -0.21 -16.58
CA GLU A 110 -18.17 -1.26 -16.77
C GLU A 110 -17.59 -1.61 -15.41
N LYS A 111 -17.62 -2.90 -15.08
CA LYS A 111 -17.05 -3.42 -13.85
C LYS A 111 -15.54 -3.50 -14.03
N LEU A 112 -14.79 -2.68 -13.30
CA LEU A 112 -13.33 -2.62 -13.42
C LEU A 112 -12.69 -3.07 -12.11
N SER A 113 -11.75 -4.02 -12.18
CA SER A 113 -11.09 -4.64 -11.02
C SER A 113 -9.59 -4.31 -11.01
N GLY A 114 -9.06 -3.79 -9.91
CA GLY A 114 -7.65 -3.40 -9.84
C GLY A 114 -7.04 -3.38 -8.44
N LYS A 115 -5.71 -3.52 -8.39
CA LYS A 115 -4.86 -3.59 -7.20
C LYS A 115 -4.55 -2.20 -6.66
N ALA A 116 -4.93 -1.94 -5.41
CA ALA A 116 -4.54 -0.73 -4.70
C ALA A 116 -3.09 -0.83 -4.20
N VAL A 117 -2.28 0.18 -4.48
CA VAL A 117 -0.90 0.34 -4.01
C VAL A 117 -0.74 1.78 -3.54
N LEU A 118 -0.69 1.98 -2.21
CA LEU A 118 -0.57 3.29 -1.57
C LEU A 118 -1.73 4.24 -1.92
N ASP A 119 -1.46 5.28 -2.72
CA ASP A 119 -2.43 6.29 -3.18
C ASP A 119 -2.83 6.06 -4.65
N HIS A 120 -2.43 4.94 -5.23
CA HIS A 120 -2.74 4.55 -6.60
C HIS A 120 -3.53 3.25 -6.65
N MET A 121 -4.35 3.09 -7.69
CA MET A 121 -4.92 1.79 -8.06
C MET A 121 -4.61 1.49 -9.52
N TYR A 122 -4.16 0.26 -9.78
CA TYR A 122 -3.83 -0.25 -11.10
C TYR A 122 -4.82 -1.34 -11.49
N ILE A 123 -5.58 -1.12 -12.57
CA ILE A 123 -6.50 -2.12 -13.13
C ILE A 123 -5.77 -2.93 -14.19
N ASN A 124 -5.66 -4.23 -13.95
CA ASN A 124 -4.98 -5.16 -14.86
C ASN A 124 -5.96 -5.90 -15.78
N ASN A 125 -7.27 -5.84 -15.50
CA ASN A 125 -8.28 -6.62 -16.21
C ASN A 125 -9.09 -5.78 -17.22
N ALA A 126 -8.42 -4.94 -18.02
CA ALA A 126 -9.06 -4.05 -18.98
C ALA A 126 -8.35 -4.11 -20.34
N PRO A 127 -8.78 -4.96 -21.28
CA PRO A 127 -8.11 -5.11 -22.57
C PRO A 127 -8.22 -3.80 -23.38
N GLY A 128 -7.08 -3.33 -23.91
CA GLY A 128 -7.02 -2.15 -24.79
C GLY A 128 -7.11 -0.79 -24.09
N LYS A 129 -7.06 -0.77 -22.75
CA LYS A 129 -7.07 0.48 -21.98
C LYS A 129 -6.22 0.40 -20.73
N THR A 130 -5.65 1.53 -20.34
CA THR A 130 -4.97 1.72 -19.06
C THR A 130 -5.85 2.60 -18.19
N ILE A 131 -6.04 2.17 -16.95
CA ILE A 131 -6.86 2.92 -15.99
C ILE A 131 -6.06 3.12 -14.72
N THR A 132 -5.93 4.38 -14.32
CA THR A 132 -5.18 4.78 -13.13
C THR A 132 -6.11 5.55 -12.20
N TYR A 133 -6.18 5.12 -10.95
CA TYR A 133 -6.86 5.89 -9.90
C TYR A 133 -5.81 6.54 -9.03
N LYS A 134 -6.12 7.74 -8.58
CA LYS A 134 -5.29 8.49 -7.65
C LYS A 134 -6.16 9.04 -6.54
N TYR A 135 -5.79 8.72 -5.31
CA TYR A 135 -6.36 9.37 -4.14
C TYR A 135 -5.62 10.69 -3.92
N LEU A 136 -6.35 11.79 -3.84
CA LEU A 136 -5.79 13.15 -3.70
C LEU A 136 -5.81 13.66 -2.25
N GLY A 137 -6.32 12.86 -1.30
CA GLY A 137 -6.58 13.28 0.07
C GLY A 137 -7.99 13.84 0.24
N GLU A 138 -8.45 13.93 1.49
CA GLU A 138 -9.76 14.53 1.85
C GLU A 138 -10.97 13.94 1.10
N GLY A 139 -10.93 12.64 0.76
CA GLY A 139 -12.02 12.02 -0.01
C GLY A 139 -12.08 12.45 -1.48
N LYS A 140 -11.04 13.09 -2.02
CA LYS A 140 -10.95 13.45 -3.44
C LYS A 140 -10.25 12.34 -4.23
N ILE A 141 -10.78 12.02 -5.41
CA ILE A 141 -10.18 11.06 -6.33
C ILE A 141 -10.04 11.65 -7.73
N GLU A 142 -9.07 11.12 -8.46
CA GLU A 142 -8.92 11.30 -9.91
C GLU A 142 -8.83 9.91 -10.55
N ILE A 143 -9.58 9.70 -11.64
CA ILE A 143 -9.57 8.48 -12.44
C ILE A 143 -9.20 8.86 -13.86
N LEU A 144 -8.11 8.29 -14.36
CA LEU A 144 -7.62 8.53 -15.71
C LEU A 144 -7.75 7.25 -16.51
N ILE A 145 -8.53 7.30 -17.59
CA ILE A 145 -8.75 6.21 -18.54
C ILE A 145 -8.09 6.61 -19.85
N ASP A 146 -7.12 5.82 -20.31
CA ASP A 146 -6.46 5.97 -21.60
C ASP A 146 -6.75 4.73 -22.44
N GLU A 147 -7.51 4.90 -23.52
CA GLU A 147 -8.00 3.80 -24.34
C GLU A 147 -7.98 4.13 -25.84
N MET A 148 -8.00 3.09 -26.67
CA MET A 148 -8.17 3.22 -28.12
C MET A 148 -9.62 2.88 -28.50
N VAL A 149 -10.39 3.85 -28.98
CA VAL A 149 -11.76 3.67 -29.49
C VAL A 149 -11.76 3.91 -30.98
N ASP A 150 -12.14 2.91 -31.77
CA ASP A 150 -12.21 2.98 -33.24
C ASP A 150 -10.92 3.50 -33.90
N GLY A 151 -9.76 3.11 -33.37
CA GLY A 151 -8.44 3.52 -33.88
C GLY A 151 -7.97 4.90 -33.41
N ASN A 152 -8.77 5.63 -32.63
CA ASN A 152 -8.40 6.91 -32.04
C ASN A 152 -8.10 6.78 -30.55
N ARG A 153 -7.07 7.49 -30.07
CA ARG A 153 -6.78 7.57 -28.64
C ARG A 153 -7.79 8.46 -27.94
N VAL A 154 -8.40 7.96 -26.88
CA VAL A 154 -9.37 8.66 -26.04
C VAL A 154 -8.87 8.68 -24.61
N ILE A 155 -8.66 9.88 -24.08
CA ILE A 155 -8.28 10.11 -22.69
C ILE A 155 -9.49 10.67 -21.96
N THR A 156 -9.92 9.98 -20.91
CA THR A 156 -11.01 10.43 -20.03
C THR A 156 -10.46 10.67 -18.64
N ASN A 157 -10.63 11.88 -18.11
CA ASN A 157 -10.32 12.23 -16.74
C ASN A 157 -11.64 12.44 -15.96
N ILE A 158 -11.78 11.73 -14.86
CA ILE A 158 -12.89 11.83 -13.93
C ILE A 158 -12.32 12.34 -12.62
N SER A 159 -12.88 13.44 -12.11
CA SER A 159 -12.53 13.98 -10.80
C SER A 159 -13.77 13.96 -9.93
N GLY A 160 -13.63 13.52 -8.68
CA GLY A 160 -14.77 13.36 -7.78
C GLY A 160 -14.41 13.63 -6.33
N THR A 161 -15.38 14.10 -5.57
CA THR A 161 -15.28 14.26 -4.12
C THR A 161 -16.28 13.32 -3.45
N LYS A 162 -15.82 12.60 -2.43
CA LYS A 162 -16.62 11.64 -1.68
C LYS A 162 -17.77 12.38 -1.00
N ARG A 163 -18.98 11.83 -1.16
CA ARG A 163 -20.19 12.29 -0.51
C ARG A 163 -20.25 11.91 0.97
#